data_AF-A0A1A9V253-F1
#
_entry.id   AF-A0A1A9V253-F1
#
_cell.length_a   1.000
_cell.length_b   1.000
_cell.length_c   1.000
_cell.angle_alpha   90.00
_cell.angle_beta   90.00
_cell.angle_gamma   90.00
#
_symmetry.space_group_name_H-M   'P 1'
#
loop_
_entity.id
_entity.type
_entity.pdbx_description
1 polymer ?
#
loop_
_entity_poly.entity_id
_entity_poly.type
_entity_poly.pdbx_seq_one_letter_code
_entity_poly.pdbx_strand_id
1 'polypeptide(L)'
;MSLKDRTLDQQCTVTRPGVSNIAASYAVELLVSLLQQPLKELSPAYYATTKDATGSTSDMPEGLLGVIPHSIRGSLFNYENILPATQKFSQCIACSEKVIGAFQAEGDNFLFKVFETSTYLTDLTDISKFEEINNEVIDLESDLELSD
;
A
#
# COMPACT_ATOMS: atom_id res chain seq x y z
N MET A 1 9.43 -6.05 -8.56
CA MET A 1 9.51 -4.65 -8.05
C MET A 1 10.73 -4.02 -8.71
N SER A 2 10.52 -3.08 -9.65
CA SER A 2 11.61 -2.50 -10.46
C SER A 2 12.47 -1.53 -9.64
N LEU A 3 13.79 -1.61 -9.80
CA LEU A 3 14.77 -0.69 -9.21
C LEU A 3 14.94 0.60 -10.04
N LYS A 4 14.24 0.74 -11.17
CA LYS A 4 14.32 1.93 -12.02
C LYS A 4 13.49 3.08 -11.44
N ASP A 5 14.16 4.24 -11.33
CA ASP A 5 13.59 5.58 -11.18
C ASP A 5 12.79 5.88 -9.90
N ARG A 6 13.14 5.26 -8.76
CA ARG A 6 12.58 5.62 -7.44
C ARG A 6 13.65 5.51 -6.36
N THR A 7 13.67 6.41 -5.37
CA THR A 7 14.59 6.30 -4.20
C THR A 7 13.94 5.65 -2.97
N LEU A 8 12.61 5.58 -2.94
CA LEU A 8 11.87 4.93 -1.87
C LEU A 8 12.00 3.41 -1.99
N ASP A 9 12.40 2.75 -0.90
CA ASP A 9 12.56 1.29 -0.80
C ASP A 9 13.63 0.68 -1.74
N GLN A 10 14.61 1.49 -2.20
CA GLN A 10 15.79 0.96 -2.89
C GLN A 10 16.87 0.59 -1.90
N GLN A 11 17.51 -0.55 -2.16
CA GLN A 11 18.78 -0.89 -1.55
C GLN A 11 19.81 0.19 -1.92
N CYS A 12 20.65 0.58 -0.95
CA CYS A 12 21.72 1.57 -1.12
C CYS A 12 21.26 3.03 -1.33
N THR A 13 20.07 3.42 -0.87
CA THR A 13 19.63 4.84 -0.88
C THR A 13 20.33 5.66 0.20
N VAL A 14 20.92 6.79 -0.18
CA VAL A 14 21.33 7.84 0.77
C VAL A 14 20.08 8.62 1.19
N THR A 15 19.70 8.52 2.46
CA THR A 15 18.55 9.23 3.02
C THR A 15 19.01 10.46 3.82
N ARG A 16 18.15 11.50 3.90
CA ARG A 16 18.41 12.64 4.81
C ARG A 16 18.44 12.09 6.25
N PRO A 17 19.45 12.43 7.09
CA PRO A 17 19.63 11.79 8.40
C PRO A 17 18.42 11.84 9.35
N GLY A 18 17.55 12.85 9.21
CA GLY A 18 16.35 12.99 10.04
C GLY A 18 15.19 12.05 9.68
N VAL A 19 15.19 11.46 8.48
CA VAL A 19 14.05 10.65 7.99
C VAL A 19 13.83 9.41 8.84
N SER A 20 14.91 8.72 9.21
CA SER A 20 14.83 7.49 10.01
C SER A 20 14.18 7.73 11.37
N ASN A 21 14.58 8.81 12.06
CA ASN A 21 14.04 9.15 13.38
C ASN A 21 12.56 9.49 13.32
N ILE A 22 12.13 10.25 12.31
CA ILE A 22 10.72 10.62 12.12
C ILE A 22 9.88 9.39 11.77
N ALA A 23 10.38 8.54 10.87
CA ALA A 23 9.69 7.30 10.52
C ALA A 23 9.57 6.35 11.72
N ALA A 24 10.65 6.20 12.50
CA ALA A 24 10.66 5.39 13.71
C ALA A 24 9.68 5.92 14.77
N SER A 25 9.64 7.24 15.01
CA SER A 25 8.68 7.82 15.95
C SER A 25 7.24 7.58 15.51
N TYR A 26 6.91 7.77 14.23
CA TYR A 26 5.56 7.49 13.74
C TYR A 26 5.19 6.00 13.84
N ALA A 27 6.13 5.10 13.55
CA ALA A 27 5.88 3.66 13.65
C ALA A 27 5.57 3.23 15.09
N VAL A 28 6.33 3.74 16.07
CA VAL A 28 6.10 3.44 17.49
C VAL A 28 4.80 4.06 17.98
N GLU A 29 4.52 5.33 17.67
CA GLU A 29 3.26 5.98 18.07
C GLU A 29 2.05 5.27 17.46
N LEU A 30 2.11 4.91 16.17
CA LEU A 30 1.04 4.16 15.51
C LEU A 30 0.81 2.80 16.17
N LEU A 31 1.88 2.09 16.53
CA LEU A 31 1.79 0.81 17.22
C LEU A 31 1.13 0.96 18.60
N VAL A 32 1.57 1.94 19.40
CA VAL A 32 1.00 2.16 20.74
C VAL A 32 -0.47 2.55 20.63
N SER A 33 -0.83 3.45 19.71
CA SER A 33 -2.22 3.83 19.44
C SER A 33 -3.09 2.65 19.01
N LEU A 34 -2.57 1.76 18.16
CA LEU A 34 -3.26 0.55 17.74
C LEU A 34 -3.49 -0.44 18.90
N LEU A 35 -2.49 -0.62 19.77
CA LEU A 35 -2.58 -1.53 20.92
C LEU A 35 -3.56 -1.05 22.00
N GLN A 36 -3.75 0.27 22.14
CA GLN A 36 -4.70 0.85 23.07
C GLN A 36 -6.15 0.77 22.58
N GLN A 37 -6.40 0.46 21.30
CA GLN A 37 -7.76 0.30 20.80
C GLN A 37 -8.39 -1.00 21.29
N PRO A 38 -9.69 -0.97 21.68
CA PRO A 38 -10.44 -2.19 21.98
C PRO A 38 -10.47 -3.18 20.81
N LEU A 39 -10.55 -2.67 19.57
CA LEU A 39 -10.63 -3.48 18.35
C LEU A 39 -9.26 -3.92 17.82
N LYS A 40 -8.15 -3.35 18.32
CA LYS A 40 -6.78 -3.65 17.90
C LYS A 40 -6.63 -3.73 16.37
N GLU A 41 -6.21 -4.85 15.82
CA GLU A 41 -6.03 -5.08 14.38
C GLU A 41 -7.31 -4.95 13.54
N LEU A 42 -8.49 -5.03 14.17
CA LEU A 42 -9.80 -4.83 13.53
C LEU A 42 -10.26 -3.36 13.59
N SER A 43 -9.43 -2.46 14.12
CA SER A 43 -9.74 -1.03 14.15
C SER A 43 -9.86 -0.48 12.72
N PRO A 44 -10.92 0.28 12.40
CA PRO A 44 -11.06 0.91 11.09
C PRO A 44 -9.96 1.96 10.89
N ALA A 45 -9.49 2.10 9.65
CA ALA A 45 -8.56 3.15 9.27
C ALA A 45 -9.24 4.53 9.30
N TYR A 46 -8.49 5.57 9.66
CA TYR A 46 -8.95 6.97 9.75
C TYR A 46 -9.77 7.50 8.55
N TYR A 47 -9.53 7.03 7.33
CA TYR A 47 -10.29 7.47 6.15
C TYR A 47 -11.64 6.79 5.98
N ALA A 48 -11.89 5.67 6.66
CA ALA A 48 -13.18 4.98 6.59
C ALA A 48 -14.29 5.79 7.26
N THR A 49 -13.94 6.73 8.14
CA THR A 49 -14.89 7.51 8.96
C THR A 49 -15.22 8.89 8.38
N THR A 50 -14.52 9.34 7.32
CA THR A 50 -14.75 10.66 6.70
C THR A 50 -15.70 10.65 5.50
N LYS A 51 -16.15 9.47 5.05
CA LYS A 51 -17.09 9.32 3.91
C LYS A 51 -18.57 9.29 4.29
N ASP A 52 -18.91 9.37 5.56
CA ASP A 52 -20.30 9.60 5.95
C ASP A 52 -20.62 11.09 5.74
N ALA A 53 -21.33 11.33 4.64
CA ALA A 53 -21.75 12.63 4.11
C ALA A 53 -22.82 13.34 4.97
N THR A 54 -22.73 13.23 6.28
CA THR A 54 -23.54 13.97 7.24
C THR A 54 -22.57 14.63 8.20
N GLY A 55 -22.42 15.95 8.08
CA GLY A 55 -21.49 16.80 8.83
C GLY A 55 -21.70 16.85 10.34
N SER A 56 -21.69 15.69 11.00
CA SER A 56 -21.51 15.54 12.43
C SER A 56 -20.10 15.02 12.68
N THR A 57 -19.23 15.90 13.17
CA THR A 57 -17.87 15.62 13.63
C THR A 57 -17.87 14.79 14.92
N SER A 58 -18.68 13.74 15.01
CA SER A 58 -19.05 13.15 16.30
C SER A 58 -19.06 11.63 16.35
N ASP A 59 -18.32 10.93 15.49
CA ASP A 59 -17.94 9.52 15.74
C ASP A 59 -16.69 9.16 14.92
N MET A 60 -15.65 9.99 15.02
CA MET A 60 -14.32 9.48 14.75
C MET A 60 -14.03 8.49 15.90
N PRO A 61 -13.64 7.23 15.64
CA PRO A 61 -13.05 6.38 16.67
C PRO A 61 -11.67 6.95 16.97
N GLU A 62 -11.66 8.10 17.62
CA GLU A 62 -10.47 8.69 18.20
C GLU A 62 -10.13 7.76 19.36
N GLY A 63 -9.08 6.98 19.19
CA GLY A 63 -8.52 6.25 20.29
C GLY A 63 -8.08 7.22 21.37
N LEU A 64 -7.80 6.68 22.55
CA LEU A 64 -7.20 7.45 23.64
C LEU A 64 -5.97 8.28 23.20
N LEU A 65 -5.24 7.80 22.19
CA LEU A 65 -4.03 8.41 21.64
C LEU A 65 -4.23 9.01 20.23
N GLY A 66 -5.47 9.24 19.83
CA GLY A 66 -5.82 9.85 18.55
C GLY A 66 -6.18 8.86 17.45
N VAL A 67 -5.98 9.28 16.21
CA VAL A 67 -6.42 8.58 15.00
C VAL A 67 -5.46 7.46 14.58
N ILE A 68 -6.00 6.46 13.88
CA ILE A 68 -5.21 5.33 13.36
C ILE A 68 -5.19 5.37 11.83
N PRO A 69 -4.15 5.96 11.23
CA PRO A 69 -3.98 5.95 9.78
C PRO A 69 -3.60 4.56 9.25
N HIS A 70 -4.05 4.26 8.03
CA HIS A 70 -3.63 3.05 7.31
C HIS A 70 -2.18 3.15 6.81
N SER A 71 -1.75 4.33 6.37
CA SER A 71 -0.38 4.60 5.93
C SER A 71 -0.03 6.06 6.23
N ILE A 72 1.22 6.32 6.58
CA ILE A 72 1.76 7.67 6.78
C ILE A 72 2.85 7.87 5.73
N ARG A 73 2.70 8.86 4.85
CA ARG A 73 3.75 9.26 3.90
C ARG A 73 4.17 10.69 4.20
N GLY A 74 5.39 10.84 4.72
CA GLY A 74 5.98 12.13 5.04
C GLY A 74 6.97 12.59 3.98
N SER A 75 7.02 13.90 3.75
CA SER A 75 7.99 14.55 2.88
C SER A 75 8.69 15.69 3.61
N LEU A 76 10.02 15.61 3.74
CA LEU A 76 10.84 16.67 4.34
C LEU A 76 11.16 17.82 3.37
N PHE A 77 10.74 17.71 2.11
CA PHE A 77 10.93 18.78 1.13
C PHE A 77 9.96 19.92 1.41
N ASN A 78 8.68 19.59 1.60
CA ASN A 78 7.59 20.52 1.90
C ASN A 78 7.10 20.44 3.37
N TYR A 79 7.68 19.55 4.19
CA TYR A 79 7.30 19.34 5.59
C TYR A 79 5.84 18.93 5.78
N GLU A 80 5.33 18.13 4.86
CA GLU A 80 3.95 17.65 4.86
C GLU A 80 3.87 16.14 5.11
N ASN A 81 2.77 15.72 5.74
CA ASN A 81 2.37 14.33 5.84
C ASN A 81 1.02 14.13 5.14
N ILE A 82 0.89 13.02 4.42
CA ILE A 82 -0.39 12.53 3.91
C ILE A 82 -0.68 11.16 4.55
N LEU A 83 -1.96 10.87 4.79
CA LEU A 83 -2.39 9.70 5.56
C LEU A 83 -3.16 8.63 4.76
N PRO A 84 -2.76 8.28 3.52
CA PRO A 84 -3.64 7.57 2.59
C PRO A 84 -4.13 6.21 3.11
N ALA A 85 -5.38 5.89 2.78
CA ALA A 85 -5.94 4.55 2.94
C ALA A 85 -6.17 3.90 1.58
N THR A 86 -5.85 2.61 1.47
CA THR A 86 -6.07 1.81 0.27
C THR A 86 -6.92 0.60 0.59
N GLN A 87 -7.83 0.25 -0.31
CA GLN A 87 -8.62 -0.98 -0.16
C GLN A 87 -7.83 -2.21 -0.59
N LYS A 88 -8.21 -3.38 -0.05
CA LYS A 88 -7.66 -4.67 -0.49
C LYS A 88 -7.88 -4.81 -2.00
N PHE A 89 -6.80 -5.10 -2.72
CA PHE A 89 -6.84 -5.32 -4.16
C PHE A 89 -6.92 -6.82 -4.47
N SER A 90 -7.91 -7.23 -5.27
CA SER A 90 -8.16 -8.64 -5.58
C SER A 90 -7.02 -9.32 -6.36
N GLN A 91 -6.27 -8.56 -7.17
CA GLN A 91 -5.10 -9.05 -7.91
C GLN A 91 -3.77 -8.69 -7.23
N CYS A 92 -3.76 -8.42 -5.92
CA CYS A 92 -2.50 -8.15 -5.21
C CYS A 92 -1.57 -9.37 -5.20
N ILE A 93 -0.33 -9.20 -5.66
CA ILE A 93 0.72 -10.24 -5.65
C ILE A 93 1.15 -10.72 -4.26
N ALA A 94 0.70 -10.05 -3.19
CA ALA A 94 1.02 -10.41 -1.81
C ALA A 94 -0.19 -10.92 -1.01
N CYS A 95 -1.32 -10.20 -1.03
CA CYS A 95 -2.45 -10.47 -0.15
C CYS A 95 -3.75 -10.91 -0.85
N SER A 96 -3.70 -11.20 -2.17
CA SER A 96 -4.85 -11.77 -2.87
C SER A 96 -5.18 -13.17 -2.36
N GLU A 97 -6.45 -13.56 -2.48
CA GLU A 97 -6.91 -14.90 -2.08
C GLU A 97 -6.26 -16.01 -2.89
N LYS A 98 -5.92 -15.74 -4.16
CA LYS A 98 -5.16 -16.67 -5.02
C LYS A 98 -3.79 -16.97 -4.44
N VAL A 99 -3.05 -15.94 -4.02
CA VAL A 99 -1.70 -16.08 -3.44
C VAL A 99 -1.76 -16.78 -2.10
N ILE A 100 -2.68 -16.37 -1.22
CA ILE A 100 -2.86 -17.00 0.10
C ILE A 100 -3.24 -18.47 -0.04
N GLY A 101 -4.18 -18.79 -0.94
CA GLY A 101 -4.62 -20.16 -1.20
C GLY A 101 -3.50 -21.04 -1.77
N ALA A 102 -2.71 -20.51 -2.71
CA ALA A 102 -1.56 -21.22 -3.28
C ALA A 102 -0.48 -21.49 -2.20
N PHE A 103 -0.18 -20.51 -1.36
CA PHE A 103 0.75 -20.68 -0.25
C PHE A 103 0.25 -21.70 0.77
N GLN A 104 -1.04 -21.69 1.12
CA GLN A 104 -1.62 -22.67 2.04
C GLN A 104 -1.63 -24.10 1.48
N ALA A 105 -1.77 -24.27 0.16
CA ALA A 105 -1.80 -25.57 -0.48
C ALA A 105 -0.40 -26.17 -0.68
N GLU A 106 0.58 -25.36 -1.05
CA GLU A 106 1.91 -25.83 -1.48
C GLU A 106 3.05 -25.51 -0.51
N GLY A 107 2.84 -24.60 0.44
CA GLY A 107 3.81 -24.21 1.47
C GLY A 107 5.13 -23.72 0.87
N ASP A 108 6.23 -24.34 1.29
CA ASP A 108 7.59 -23.95 0.88
C ASP A 108 7.83 -24.15 -0.63
N ASN A 109 7.17 -25.12 -1.26
CA ASN A 109 7.31 -25.35 -2.70
C ASN A 109 6.83 -24.15 -3.52
N PHE A 110 5.79 -23.46 -3.04
CA PHE A 110 5.34 -22.21 -3.65
C PHE A 110 6.41 -21.13 -3.53
N LEU A 111 7.06 -21.01 -2.37
CA LEU A 111 8.13 -20.01 -2.18
C LEU A 111 9.30 -20.25 -3.13
N PHE A 112 9.72 -21.50 -3.34
CA PHE A 112 10.78 -21.81 -4.31
C PHE A 112 10.40 -21.38 -5.73
N LYS A 113 9.17 -21.67 -6.17
CA LYS A 113 8.68 -21.21 -7.49
C LYS A 113 8.69 -19.68 -7.62
N VAL A 114 8.27 -18.98 -6.57
CA VAL A 114 8.28 -17.51 -6.51
C VAL A 114 9.70 -16.95 -6.58
N PHE A 115 10.66 -17.56 -5.89
CA PHE A 115 12.06 -17.09 -5.88
C PHE A 115 12.79 -17.40 -7.19
N GLU A 116 12.45 -18.51 -7.84
CA GLU A 116 13.05 -18.91 -9.11
C GLU A 116 12.52 -18.08 -10.28
N THR A 117 11.23 -17.71 -10.27
CA THR A 117 10.58 -17.02 -11.38
C THR A 117 9.94 -15.70 -10.94
N SER A 118 10.44 -14.58 -11.46
CA SER A 118 9.95 -13.24 -11.14
C SER A 118 8.53 -12.94 -11.62
N THR A 119 8.04 -13.64 -12.65
CA THR A 119 6.69 -13.47 -13.23
C THR A 119 5.63 -14.37 -12.61
N TYR A 120 6.04 -15.36 -11.80
CA TYR A 120 5.10 -16.37 -11.31
C TYR A 120 3.95 -15.75 -10.49
N LEU A 121 4.25 -14.77 -9.64
CA LEU A 121 3.23 -14.07 -8.87
C LEU A 121 2.31 -13.21 -9.74
N THR A 122 2.84 -12.53 -10.76
CA THR A 122 2.04 -11.67 -11.64
C THR A 122 1.07 -12.49 -12.47
N ASP A 123 1.53 -13.65 -12.95
CA ASP A 123 0.74 -14.59 -13.73
C ASP A 123 -0.34 -15.25 -12.86
N LEU A 124 0.00 -15.65 -11.63
CA LEU A 124 -0.96 -16.21 -10.67
C LEU A 124 -2.07 -15.22 -10.33
N THR A 125 -1.75 -13.93 -10.18
CA THR A 125 -2.74 -12.90 -9.86
C THR A 125 -3.48 -12.36 -11.07
N ASP A 126 -3.11 -12.78 -12.28
CA ASP A 126 -3.59 -12.23 -13.56
C ASP A 126 -3.36 -10.71 -13.71
N ILE A 127 -2.36 -10.16 -13.00
CA ILE A 127 -2.09 -8.71 -13.08
C ILE A 127 -1.41 -8.35 -14.40
N SER A 128 -0.66 -9.28 -15.00
CA SER A 128 -0.03 -9.13 -16.32
C SER A 128 -1.05 -8.77 -17.41
N LYS A 129 -2.26 -9.34 -17.36
CA LYS A 129 -3.35 -9.05 -18.30
C LYS A 129 -3.88 -7.62 -18.16
N PHE A 130 -3.82 -7.06 -16.95
CA PHE A 130 -4.25 -5.68 -16.72
C PHE A 130 -3.19 -4.69 -17.22
N GLU A 131 -1.91 -5.02 -17.09
CA GLU A 131 -0.81 -4.21 -17.65
C GLU A 131 -0.86 -4.18 -19.18
N GLU A 132 -1.16 -5.31 -19.84
CA GLU A 132 -1.34 -5.38 -21.29
C GLU A 132 -2.51 -4.50 -21.77
N ILE A 133 -3.69 -4.63 -21.14
CA ILE A 133 -4.86 -3.82 -21.49
C ILE A 133 -4.59 -2.32 -21.26
N ASN A 134 -3.93 -1.96 -20.16
CA ASN A 134 -3.67 -0.57 -19.85
C ASN A 134 -2.63 0.04 -20.81
N ASN A 135 -1.62 -0.72 -21.22
CA ASN A 135 -0.67 -0.28 -22.23
C ASN A 135 -1.35 -0.13 -23.60
N GLU A 136 -2.23 -1.05 -24.00
CA GLU A 136 -3.02 -0.91 -25.22
C GLU A 136 -3.91 0.33 -25.19
N VAL A 137 -4.56 0.65 -24.07
CA VAL A 137 -5.39 1.86 -23.93
C VAL A 137 -4.54 3.13 -23.99
N ILE A 138 -3.38 3.16 -23.34
CA ILE A 138 -2.46 4.31 -23.36
C ILE A 138 -1.88 4.53 -24.76
N ASP A 139 -1.52 3.45 -25.47
CA ASP A 139 -1.03 3.54 -26.84
C ASP A 139 -2.13 4.08 -27.78
N LEU A 140 -3.38 3.62 -27.62
CA LEU A 140 -4.53 4.13 -28.37
C LEU A 140 -4.86 5.61 -28.07
N GLU A 141 -4.72 6.06 -26.82
CA GLU A 141 -4.89 7.47 -26.45
C GLU A 141 -3.77 8.34 -27.04
N SER A 142 -2.52 7.85 -27.04
CA SER A 142 -1.39 8.56 -27.62
C SER A 142 -1.48 8.73 -29.14
N ASP A 143 -2.08 7.77 -29.85
CA ASP A 143 -2.33 7.84 -31.29
C ASP A 143 -3.46 8.82 -31.66
N LEU A 144 -4.41 9.08 -30.74
CA LEU A 144 -5.50 10.03 -30.95
C LEU A 144 -5.05 11.49 -30.74
N GLU A 145 -4.10 11.75 -29.83
CA GLU A 145 -3.54 13.10 -29.61
C GLU A 145 -2.56 13.56 -30.71
N LEU A 146 -2.15 12.67 -31.62
CA LEU A 146 -1.29 12.98 -32.77
C LEU A 146 -2.08 13.33 -34.05
N SER A 147 -3.42 13.41 -33.97
CA SER A 147 -4.30 13.58 -35.13
C SER A 147 -5.03 14.93 -35.24
N ASP A 148 -4.63 15.95 -34.47
CA ASP A 148 -5.07 17.35 -34.63
C ASP A 148 -3.93 18.30 -35.06
#